data_AF-A0A3C0G4G8-F1
#
_entry.id   AF-A0A3C0G4G8-F1
#
_cell.length_a   1.000
_cell.length_b   1.000
_cell.length_c   1.000
_cell.angle_alpha   90.00
_cell.angle_beta   90.00
_cell.angle_gamma   90.00
#
_symmetry.space_group_name_H-M   'P 1'
#
loop_
_entity.id
_entity.type
_entity.pdbx_description
1 polymer ?
#
loop_
_entity_poly.entity_id
_entity_poly.type
_entity_poly.pdbx_seq_one_letter_code
_entity_poly.pdbx_strand_id
1 'polypeptide(L)'
;MARIDWDLRITYNSLMVALVSLPLIFIFMILSYQLITTAFVDDQVREDIEAYIAVLGILSGPAYMAISRFFDRWNAEEEEYIESTRRLHKTENDIMRAKGQLMEDEGRINITALPHEEEL
;
A
#
# COMPACT_ATOMS: atom_id res chain seq x y z
N MET A 1 -9.65 -12.53 20.24
CA MET A 1 -9.45 -12.06 18.85
C MET A 1 -8.76 -10.71 18.93
N ALA A 2 -7.56 -10.59 18.37
CA ALA A 2 -6.87 -9.30 18.31
C ALA A 2 -7.70 -8.35 17.43
N ARG A 3 -8.10 -7.19 17.98
CA ARG A 3 -8.61 -6.09 17.15
C ARG A 3 -7.45 -5.64 16.28
N ILE A 4 -7.57 -5.84 14.98
CA ILE A 4 -6.69 -5.18 14.03
C ILE A 4 -7.17 -3.73 14.02
N ASP A 5 -6.42 -2.84 14.65
CA ASP A 5 -6.64 -1.41 14.52
C ASP A 5 -6.23 -1.00 13.10
N TRP A 6 -7.24 -0.81 12.26
CA TRP A 6 -7.06 -0.29 10.91
C TRP A 6 -6.97 1.23 11.00
N ASP A 7 -5.84 1.75 11.43
CA ASP A 7 -5.54 3.18 11.29
C ASP A 7 -5.19 3.47 9.81
N LEU A 8 -6.25 3.50 8.99
CA LEU A 8 -6.13 3.58 7.53
C LEU A 8 -5.95 5.03 7.10
N ARG A 9 -4.70 5.46 6.94
CA ARG A 9 -4.38 6.81 6.44
C ARG A 9 -4.56 6.84 4.91
N ILE A 10 -5.66 7.44 4.46
CA ILE A 10 -5.94 7.62 3.02
C ILE A 10 -5.17 8.84 2.50
N THR A 11 -4.00 8.60 1.91
CA THR A 11 -3.25 9.61 1.14
C THR A 11 -3.59 9.56 -0.35
N TYR A 12 -3.23 10.61 -1.09
CA TYR A 12 -3.41 10.63 -2.55
C TYR A 12 -2.69 9.46 -3.23
N ASN A 13 -1.45 9.11 -2.82
CA ASN A 13 -0.77 7.97 -3.42
C ASN A 13 -1.41 6.64 -3.04
N SER A 14 -1.92 6.50 -1.81
CA SER A 14 -2.67 5.29 -1.40
C SER A 14 -3.91 5.08 -2.28
N LEU A 15 -4.62 6.17 -2.61
CA LEU A 15 -5.77 6.14 -3.51
C LEU A 15 -5.35 5.79 -4.93
N MET A 16 -4.24 6.36 -5.43
CA MET A 16 -3.73 6.09 -6.77
C MET A 16 -3.23 4.65 -6.92
N VAL A 17 -2.57 4.08 -5.90
CA VAL A 17 -2.22 2.65 -5.87
C VAL A 17 -3.49 1.80 -5.97
N ALA A 18 -4.51 2.09 -5.15
CA ALA A 18 -5.75 1.33 -5.17
C ALA A 18 -6.49 1.46 -6.52
N LEU A 19 -6.60 2.67 -7.08
CA LEU A 19 -7.35 2.95 -8.29
C LEU A 19 -6.65 2.55 -9.58
N VAL A 20 -5.33 2.42 -9.59
CA VAL A 20 -4.59 2.05 -10.80
C VAL A 20 -4.14 0.60 -10.72
N SER A 21 -3.55 0.17 -9.61
CA SER A 21 -2.99 -1.17 -9.50
C SER A 21 -4.07 -2.25 -9.44
N LEU A 22 -5.14 -2.05 -8.66
CA LEU A 22 -6.20 -3.06 -8.55
C LEU A 22 -6.91 -3.27 -9.89
N PRO A 23 -7.42 -2.23 -10.60
CA PRO A 23 -8.09 -2.45 -11.88
C PRO A 23 -7.18 -3.06 -12.92
N LEU A 24 -5.89 -2.69 -12.95
CA LEU A 24 -4.94 -3.27 -13.89
C LEU A 24 -4.75 -4.78 -13.63
N ILE A 25 -4.61 -5.19 -12.37
CA ILE A 25 -4.55 -6.62 -11.99
C ILE A 25 -5.84 -7.33 -12.41
N PHE A 26 -7.02 -6.74 -12.14
CA PHE A 26 -8.30 -7.32 -12.52
C PHE A 26 -8.44 -7.50 -14.04
N ILE A 27 -8.00 -6.53 -14.84
CA ILE A 27 -8.02 -6.63 -16.30
C ILE A 27 -7.18 -7.82 -16.78
N PHE A 28 -5.96 -7.97 -16.27
CA PHE A 28 -5.10 -9.09 -16.65
C PHE A 28 -5.68 -10.44 -16.20
N MET A 29 -6.28 -10.49 -15.02
CA MET A 29 -6.97 -11.70 -14.54
C MET A 29 -8.15 -12.07 -15.46
N ILE A 30 -8.95 -11.09 -15.89
CA ILE A 30 -10.06 -11.31 -16.82
C ILE A 30 -9.55 -11.77 -18.19
N LEU A 31 -8.52 -11.13 -18.74
CA LEU A 31 -7.93 -11.52 -20.02
C LEU A 31 -7.35 -12.94 -19.97
N SER A 32 -6.69 -13.29 -18.86
CA SER A 32 -6.15 -14.62 -18.64
C SER A 32 -7.27 -15.67 -18.53
N TYR A 33 -8.33 -15.35 -17.79
CA TYR A 33 -9.52 -16.19 -17.70
C TYR A 33 -10.17 -16.39 -19.07
N GLN A 34 -10.36 -15.32 -19.84
CA GLN A 34 -10.93 -15.40 -21.18
C GLN A 34 -10.09 -16.30 -22.08
N LEU A 35 -8.76 -16.13 -22.10
CA LEU A 35 -7.86 -16.97 -22.90
C LEU A 35 -8.04 -18.46 -22.57
N ILE A 36 -8.04 -18.80 -21.28
CA ILE A 36 -8.21 -20.18 -20.82
C ILE A 36 -9.58 -20.72 -21.25
N THR A 37 -10.65 -19.96 -21.04
CA THR A 37 -12.01 -20.40 -21.40
C THR A 37 -12.20 -20.57 -22.90
N THR A 38 -11.64 -19.67 -23.71
CA THR A 38 -11.72 -19.76 -25.17
C THR A 38 -10.95 -20.97 -25.69
N ALA A 39 -9.80 -21.29 -25.11
CA ALA A 39 -9.03 -22.49 -25.48
C ALA A 39 -9.78 -23.82 -25.23
N PHE A 40 -10.82 -23.84 -24.39
CA PHE A 40 -11.68 -25.02 -24.23
C PHE A 40 -12.71 -25.19 -25.35
N VAL A 41 -13.07 -24.12 -26.04
CA VAL A 41 -14.16 -24.10 -27.02
C VAL A 41 -13.66 -23.95 -28.47
N ASP A 42 -12.52 -23.28 -28.66
CA ASP A 42 -11.92 -23.02 -29.97
C ASP A 42 -10.58 -23.75 -30.13
N ASP A 43 -10.52 -24.66 -31.09
CA ASP A 43 -9.32 -25.46 -31.37
C ASP A 43 -8.18 -24.62 -31.99
N GLN A 44 -8.47 -23.52 -32.70
CA GLN A 44 -7.41 -22.64 -33.23
C GLN A 44 -6.66 -21.94 -32.11
N VAL A 45 -7.40 -21.42 -31.11
CA VAL A 45 -6.80 -20.76 -29.94
C VAL A 45 -5.97 -21.74 -29.11
N ARG A 46 -6.39 -23.02 -29.07
CA ARG A 46 -5.64 -24.08 -28.40
C ARG A 46 -4.34 -24.42 -29.12
N GLU A 47 -4.35 -24.46 -30.45
CA GLU A 47 -3.15 -24.73 -31.25
C GLU A 47 -2.13 -23.59 -31.12
N ASP A 48 -2.60 -22.34 -31.11
CA ASP A 48 -1.77 -21.14 -31.02
C ASP A 48 -1.58 -20.62 -29.57
N ILE A 49 -1.84 -21.43 -28.55
CA ILE A 49 -1.92 -20.99 -27.15
C ILE A 49 -0.65 -20.30 -26.66
N GLU A 50 0.52 -20.76 -27.12
CA GLU A 50 1.82 -20.19 -26.76
C GLU A 50 1.96 -18.74 -27.24
N ALA A 51 1.43 -18.41 -28.42
CA ALA A 51 1.46 -17.05 -28.96
C ALA A 51 0.60 -16.10 -28.12
N TYR A 52 -0.59 -16.54 -27.72
CA TYR A 52 -1.46 -15.75 -26.85
C TYR A 52 -0.86 -15.54 -25.44
N ILE A 53 -0.25 -16.57 -24.86
CA ILE A 53 0.47 -16.46 -23.59
C ILE A 53 1.65 -15.49 -23.72
N ALA A 54 2.42 -15.55 -24.83
CA ALA A 54 3.51 -14.64 -25.08
C ALA A 54 3.05 -13.18 -25.15
N VAL A 55 1.93 -12.91 -25.84
CA VAL A 55 1.34 -11.57 -25.91
C VAL A 55 0.91 -11.08 -24.52
N LEU A 56 0.25 -11.91 -23.72
CA LEU A 56 -0.09 -11.58 -22.33
C LEU A 56 1.17 -11.28 -21.50
N GLY A 57 2.22 -12.08 -21.67
CA GLY A 57 3.52 -11.87 -21.03
C GLY A 57 4.15 -10.52 -21.39
N ILE A 58 4.20 -10.17 -22.68
CA ILE A 58 4.75 -8.89 -23.15
C ILE A 58 3.96 -7.71 -22.60
N LEU A 59 2.62 -7.80 -22.54
CA LEU A 59 1.78 -6.75 -21.98
C LEU A 59 1.92 -6.65 -20.45
N SER A 60 2.13 -7.77 -19.77
CA SER A 60 2.25 -7.82 -18.31
C SER A 60 3.50 -7.10 -17.79
N GLY A 61 4.59 -7.07 -18.56
CA GLY A 61 5.84 -6.41 -18.17
C GLY A 61 5.67 -4.91 -17.90
N PRO A 62 5.23 -4.10 -18.88
CA PRO A 62 4.93 -2.69 -18.68
C PRO A 62 3.86 -2.44 -17.61
N ALA A 63 2.86 -3.31 -17.51
CA ALA A 63 1.81 -3.21 -16.49
C ALA A 63 2.38 -3.38 -15.07
N TYR A 64 3.21 -4.39 -14.84
CA TYR A 64 3.92 -4.61 -13.59
C TYR A 64 4.83 -3.42 -13.25
N MET A 65 5.55 -2.89 -14.24
CA MET A 65 6.43 -1.73 -14.05
C MET A 65 5.65 -0.46 -13.66
N ALA A 66 4.44 -0.28 -14.20
CA ALA A 66 3.58 0.82 -13.79
C ALA A 66 3.13 0.65 -12.33
N ILE A 67 2.67 -0.56 -11.97
CA ILE A 67 2.25 -0.91 -10.61
C ILE A 67 3.39 -0.67 -9.62
N SER A 68 4.59 -1.20 -9.89
CA SER A 68 5.73 -1.08 -8.99
C SER A 68 6.07 0.38 -8.70
N ARG A 69 6.02 1.25 -9.71
CA ARG A 69 6.27 2.69 -9.53
C ARG A 69 5.26 3.38 -8.60
N PHE A 70 3.99 2.98 -8.62
CA PHE A 70 3.00 3.52 -7.69
C PHE A 70 3.28 3.05 -6.27
N PHE A 71 3.64 1.78 -6.09
CA PHE A 71 4.04 1.25 -4.79
C PHE A 71 5.31 1.92 -4.26
N ASP A 72 6.32 2.14 -5.10
CA ASP A 72 7.56 2.83 -4.71
C ASP A 72 7.28 4.24 -4.19
N ARG A 73 6.41 4.99 -4.90
CA ARG A 73 6.01 6.35 -4.48
C ARG A 73 5.22 6.34 -3.18
N TRP A 74 4.30 5.39 -3.03
CA TRP A 74 3.53 5.24 -1.80
C TRP A 74 4.42 4.87 -0.62
N ASN A 75 5.36 3.93 -0.79
CA ASN A 75 6.33 3.56 0.23
C ASN A 75 7.20 4.76 0.65
N ALA A 76 7.67 5.56 -0.31
CA ALA A 76 8.46 6.76 -0.02
C ALA A 76 7.66 7.80 0.78
N GLU A 77 6.37 8.00 0.47
CA GLU A 77 5.49 8.89 1.24
C GLU A 77 5.28 8.39 2.67
N GLU A 78 5.08 7.08 2.86
CA GLU A 78 4.94 6.49 4.20
C GLU A 78 6.24 6.63 5.02
N GLU A 79 7.40 6.44 4.40
CA GLU A 79 8.70 6.59 5.07
C GLU A 79 8.93 8.05 5.54
N GLU A 80 8.62 9.02 4.68
CA GLU A 80 8.72 10.44 5.03
C GLU A 80 7.77 10.83 6.16
N TYR A 81 6.55 10.28 6.17
CA TYR A 81 5.59 10.50 7.25
C TYR A 81 6.09 9.95 8.59
N ILE A 82 6.64 8.74 8.60
CA ILE A 82 7.21 8.13 9.81
C ILE A 82 8.39 8.96 10.31
N GLU A 83 9.26 9.42 9.41
CA GLU A 83 10.41 10.23 9.80
C GLU A 83 10.01 11.61 10.33
N SER A 84 9.05 12.28 9.69
CA SER A 84 8.54 13.57 10.15
C SER A 84 7.89 13.47 11.53
N THR A 85 7.11 12.42 11.78
CA THR A 85 6.52 12.14 13.10
C THR A 85 7.61 11.89 14.15
N ARG A 86 8.66 11.13 13.80
CA ARG A 86 9.81 10.90 14.68
C ARG A 86 10.54 12.21 15.02
N ARG A 87 10.71 13.11 14.05
CA ARG A 87 11.34 14.42 14.26
C ARG A 87 10.49 15.29 15.18
N LEU A 88 9.17 15.31 15.00
CA LEU A 88 8.24 16.04 15.88
C LEU A 88 8.35 15.55 17.33
N HIS A 89 8.32 14.24 17.57
CA HIS A 89 8.45 13.69 18.92
C HIS A 89 9.80 14.04 19.57
N LYS A 90 10.90 14.07 18.79
CA LYS A 90 12.21 14.50 19.29
C LYS A 90 12.20 15.98 19.66
N THR A 91 11.66 16.84 18.79
CA THR A 91 11.55 18.28 19.04
C THR A 91 10.67 18.58 20.26
N GLU A 92 9.56 17.86 20.41
CA GLU A 92 8.70 17.96 21.59
C GLU A 92 9.45 17.57 22.87
N ASN A 93 10.18 16.45 22.86
CA ASN A 93 11.01 16.04 23.99
C ASN A 93 12.05 17.12 24.33
N ASP A 94 12.75 17.66 23.34
CA ASP A 94 13.76 18.72 23.52
C ASP A 94 13.15 20.01 24.10
N ILE A 95 11.94 20.39 23.68
CA ILE A 95 11.19 21.54 24.26
C ILE A 95 10.83 21.26 25.72
N MET A 96 10.37 20.06 26.05
CA MET A 96 10.04 19.67 27.43
C MET A 96 11.30 19.66 28.32
N ARG A 97 12.46 19.26 27.78
CA ARG A 97 13.76 19.38 28.47
C ARG A 97 14.10 20.84 28.76
N ALA A 98 13.97 21.71 27.77
CA ALA A 98 14.31 23.13 27.89
C ALA A 98 13.37 23.88 28.85
N LYS A 99 12.11 23.46 28.97
CA LYS A 99 11.13 23.99 29.93
C LYS A 99 11.33 23.45 31.36
N GLY A 100 12.32 22.60 31.61
CA GLY A 100 12.62 22.06 32.93
C GLY A 100 11.57 21.06 33.46
N GLN A 101 10.74 20.48 32.59
CA GLN A 101 9.63 19.59 32.94
C GLN A 101 9.94 18.10 32.72
N LEU A 102 11.20 17.68 32.81
CA LEU A 102 11.52 16.26 32.88
C LEU A 102 11.83 15.85 34.32
N MET A 103 10.93 15.06 34.92
CA MET A 103 11.32 14.11 35.96
C MET A 103 12.22 13.08 35.29
N GLU A 104 13.39 12.83 35.88
CA GLU A 104 14.21 11.67 35.58
C GLU A 104 13.40 10.41 35.87
N ASP A 105 12.70 9.86 34.87
CA ASP A 105 12.72 8.42 34.68
C ASP A 105 12.11 7.99 33.35
N GLU A 106 12.64 6.88 32.87
CA GLU A 106 12.36 6.16 31.63
C GLU A 106 10.85 5.97 31.35
N GLY A 107 10.26 6.87 30.56
CA GLY A 107 8.95 6.63 29.96
C GLY A 107 9.07 5.71 28.75
N ARG A 108 8.88 4.40 28.93
CA ARG A 108 8.59 3.42 27.86
C ARG A 108 7.73 4.08 26.78
N ILE A 109 8.13 3.95 25.51
CA ILE A 109 7.28 4.34 24.37
C ILE A 109 5.99 3.50 24.47
N ASN A 110 4.94 4.07 25.06
CA ASN A 110 3.63 3.44 25.11
C ASN A 110 2.82 4.01 23.96
N ILE A 111 2.75 3.23 22.88
CA ILE A 111 1.86 3.50 21.76
C ILE A 111 0.46 3.15 22.28
N THR A 112 -0.15 4.03 23.05
CA THR A 112 -1.53 3.85 23.53
C THR A 112 -2.36 4.97 22.94
N ALA A 113 -3.37 4.56 22.17
CA ALA A 113 -4.34 5.39 21.49
C ALA A 113 -4.85 6.56 22.35
N LEU A 114 -5.01 7.72 21.70
CA LEU A 114 -5.73 8.86 22.26
C LEU A 114 -7.12 8.40 22.73
N PRO A 115 -7.55 8.74 23.95
CA PRO A 115 -8.91 8.45 24.39
C PRO A 115 -9.87 9.37 23.63
N HIS A 116 -10.84 8.73 22.99
CA HIS A 116 -12.03 9.38 22.45
C HIS A 116 -12.76 10.04 23.61
N GLU A 117 -12.86 11.37 23.62
CA GLU A 117 -13.84 12.06 24.45
C GLU A 117 -15.23 11.66 23.92
N GLU A 118 -15.94 10.85 24.70
CA GLU A 118 -17.39 10.76 24.64
C GLU A 118 -17.94 11.95 25.44
N GLU A 119 -18.46 12.96 24.77
CA GLU A 119 -19.37 13.93 25.39
C GLU A 119 -20.81 13.63 24.92
N LEU A 120 -21.57 13.09 25.89
CA LEU A 120 -23.01 13.23 26.18
C LEU A 120 -23.98 13.71 25.09
#